data_AF-A0A9D9HRH9-F1
#
_entry.id   AF-A0A9D9HRH9-F1
#
_cell.length_a   1.000
_cell.length_b   1.000
_cell.length_c   1.000
_cell.angle_alpha   90.00
_cell.angle_beta   90.00
_cell.angle_gamma   90.00
#
_symmetry.space_group_name_H-M   'P 1'
#
loop_
_entity.id
_entity.type
_entity.pdbx_description
1 polymer ?
#
loop_
_entity_poly.entity_id
_entity_poly.type
_entity_poly.pdbx_seq_one_letter_code
_entity_poly.pdbx_strand_id
1 'polypeptide(L)'
;MNFNFYLIGTPSGRYSQYPNDYTVPIFTELQKGLQGGQLVIHREMNLVHYAFFECLDENQMIGFGLIFNNARLQKPCELINLFRFIVEKKLVDSGTIYQYAKDGKLTFQVKMMNECLHEYNRLKDFINLELEQNASKYGIEPLRTVYNGIKTIETIDDNVTDAQIINLTNQHNTVIVKERSGIEHGYIPKLIASLREQYQTAIQKNEKLQDDLAKLNRAKKQYRWVAFLSITIVFCLIGIYFLNDNLSGIINNQSSNIKKLQITLQEQKKDYTHVCDSLGNEIDDLESDLKKQKHNLNLTRDSLNSITKSLGEAQNVLSELKNDFPIQISRIEIGNTYQGGDIETDYGNAIYSSRTMFLQPRITYRGINTSKYVKLKTRWYDPDGKIRRGKNSPKGFSQEKTIFVHEGYNTITLLGWGNKNKGHWGKGNYRLEIWYEDICLKAKSFTVY
;
A
#
# COMPACT_ATOMS: atom_id res chain seq x y z
N MET A 1 52.45 96.17 -18.61
CA MET A 1 51.50 97.30 -18.58
C MET A 1 50.92 97.35 -17.17
N ASN A 2 50.71 98.52 -16.58
CA ASN A 2 50.31 98.60 -15.17
C ASN A 2 48.79 98.54 -15.00
N PHE A 3 48.27 97.39 -14.58
CA PHE A 3 46.92 97.23 -14.05
C PHE A 3 46.94 96.44 -12.74
N ASN A 4 45.92 96.64 -11.90
CA ASN A 4 45.67 95.76 -10.76
C ASN A 4 44.69 94.67 -11.17
N PHE A 5 45.04 93.42 -10.85
CA PHE A 5 44.23 92.24 -11.13
C PHE A 5 43.58 91.71 -9.86
N TYR A 6 42.30 91.37 -9.96
CA TYR A 6 41.52 90.79 -8.89
C TYR A 6 40.88 89.50 -9.39
N LEU A 7 40.99 88.45 -8.59
CA LEU A 7 40.21 87.23 -8.73
C LEU A 7 39.08 87.29 -7.70
N ILE A 8 37.84 87.14 -8.15
CA ILE A 8 36.64 87.33 -7.35
C ILE A 8 35.79 86.07 -7.47
N GLY A 9 35.11 85.68 -6.41
CA GLY A 9 34.06 84.69 -6.51
C GLY A 9 33.37 84.42 -5.19
N THR A 10 32.48 83.43 -5.19
CA THR A 10 31.71 83.05 -4.00
C THR A 10 31.94 81.59 -3.57
N PRO A 11 33.20 81.19 -3.26
CA PRO A 11 33.46 79.85 -2.76
C PRO A 11 32.66 79.61 -1.47
N SER A 12 32.06 78.42 -1.34
CA SER A 12 31.15 78.09 -0.24
C SER A 12 29.97 79.07 -0.07
N GLY A 13 29.56 79.76 -1.14
CA GLY A 13 28.45 80.72 -1.14
C GLY A 13 28.75 82.05 -0.44
N ARG A 14 30.03 82.36 -0.17
CA ARG A 14 30.44 83.62 0.48
C ARG A 14 31.40 84.38 -0.40
N TYR A 15 31.19 85.69 -0.51
CA TYR A 15 32.07 86.57 -1.27
C TYR A 15 33.52 86.46 -0.80
N SER A 16 34.42 86.29 -1.75
CA SER A 16 35.87 86.24 -1.54
C SER A 16 36.57 86.88 -2.74
N GLN A 17 37.53 87.77 -2.49
CA GLN A 17 38.40 88.32 -3.52
C GLN A 17 39.87 88.16 -3.13
N TYR A 18 40.74 88.12 -4.12
CA TYR A 18 42.18 88.26 -3.95
C TYR A 18 42.76 89.19 -5.02
N PRO A 19 43.57 90.20 -4.66
CA PRO A 19 43.91 90.64 -3.30
C PRO A 19 42.68 91.10 -2.50
N ASN A 20 42.71 90.99 -1.17
CA ASN A 20 41.64 91.44 -0.29
C ASN A 20 42.00 92.83 0.28
N ASP A 21 41.47 93.90 -0.34
CA ASP A 21 41.83 95.28 -0.05
C ASP A 21 40.59 96.21 -0.07
N TYR A 22 40.80 97.52 -0.28
CA TYR A 22 39.74 98.52 -0.28
C TYR A 22 38.71 98.34 -1.41
N THR A 23 38.95 97.50 -2.42
CA THR A 23 38.03 97.30 -3.55
C THR A 23 36.86 96.36 -3.23
N VAL A 24 36.85 95.70 -2.06
CA VAL A 24 35.77 94.79 -1.65
C VAL A 24 34.38 95.41 -1.75
N PRO A 25 34.11 96.61 -1.19
CA PRO A 25 32.79 97.22 -1.29
C PRO A 25 32.42 97.58 -2.73
N ILE A 26 33.42 97.92 -3.57
CA ILE A 26 33.21 98.26 -4.98
C ILE A 26 32.72 97.03 -5.73
N PHE A 27 33.49 95.94 -5.74
CA PHE A 27 33.12 94.74 -6.49
C PHE A 27 31.88 94.04 -5.93
N THR A 28 31.64 94.12 -4.61
CA THR A 28 30.41 93.59 -3.99
C THR A 28 29.17 94.35 -4.44
N GLU A 29 29.28 95.66 -4.71
CA GLU A 29 28.18 96.44 -5.28
C GLU A 29 27.98 96.12 -6.76
N LEU A 30 29.07 96.01 -7.53
CA LEU A 30 29.01 95.79 -8.98
C LEU A 30 28.45 94.40 -9.38
N GLN A 31 28.47 93.42 -8.48
CA GLN A 31 27.88 92.09 -8.72
C GLN A 31 26.37 92.01 -8.41
N LYS A 32 25.75 93.05 -7.82
CA LYS A 32 24.33 92.99 -7.46
C LYS A 32 23.44 92.82 -8.69
N GLY A 33 22.47 91.92 -8.60
CA GLY A 33 21.54 91.65 -9.71
C GLY A 33 22.17 90.88 -10.88
N LEU A 34 23.30 90.20 -10.66
CA LEU A 34 23.95 89.32 -11.63
C LEU A 34 22.97 88.25 -12.15
N GLN A 35 22.82 88.18 -13.47
CA GLN A 35 22.08 87.13 -14.17
C GLN A 35 22.93 86.68 -15.36
N GLY A 36 23.52 85.48 -15.28
CA GLY A 36 24.44 84.97 -16.30
C GLY A 36 25.82 85.63 -16.25
N GLY A 37 26.43 85.87 -17.42
CA GLY A 37 27.69 86.59 -17.57
C GLY A 37 27.47 88.08 -17.74
N GLN A 38 28.31 88.93 -17.16
CA GLN A 38 28.29 90.37 -17.43
C GLN A 38 29.65 91.02 -17.25
N LEU A 39 29.94 92.01 -18.10
CA LEU A 39 31.05 92.94 -17.89
C LEU A 39 30.51 94.25 -17.33
N VAL A 40 31.04 94.66 -16.18
CA VAL A 40 30.73 95.93 -15.55
C VAL A 40 31.93 96.85 -15.69
N ILE A 41 31.73 97.98 -16.37
CA ILE A 41 32.74 99.03 -16.53
C ILE A 41 32.39 100.16 -15.59
N HIS A 42 33.22 100.38 -14.57
CA HIS A 42 33.02 101.41 -13.57
C HIS A 42 34.15 102.44 -13.60
N ARG A 43 33.81 103.71 -13.83
CA ARG A 43 34.75 104.82 -13.87
C ARG A 43 34.63 105.68 -12.63
N GLU A 44 35.77 105.94 -12.01
CA GLU A 44 35.89 106.85 -10.88
C GLU A 44 37.19 107.64 -11.00
N MET A 45 37.08 108.98 -11.14
CA MET A 45 38.22 109.86 -11.39
C MET A 45 39.04 109.40 -12.61
N ASN A 46 40.27 108.94 -12.37
CA ASN A 46 41.24 108.47 -13.37
C ASN A 46 41.29 106.93 -13.46
N LEU A 47 40.50 106.23 -12.65
CA LEU A 47 40.44 104.78 -12.61
C LEU A 47 39.32 104.27 -13.49
N VAL A 48 39.62 103.22 -14.25
CA VAL A 48 38.64 102.45 -15.00
C VAL A 48 38.70 101.01 -14.53
N HIS A 49 37.62 100.57 -13.88
CA HIS A 49 37.43 99.21 -13.40
C HIS A 49 36.68 98.43 -14.47
N TYR A 50 37.25 97.31 -14.89
CA TYR A 50 36.60 96.32 -15.72
C TYR A 50 36.39 95.08 -14.85
N ALA A 51 35.15 94.87 -14.40
CA ALA A 51 34.76 93.75 -13.56
C ALA A 51 33.90 92.79 -14.36
N PHE A 52 34.44 91.63 -14.72
CA PHE A 52 33.66 90.56 -15.33
C PHE A 52 33.16 89.62 -14.26
N PHE A 53 31.89 89.24 -14.33
CA PHE A 53 31.26 88.30 -13.41
C PHE A 53 30.49 87.26 -14.21
N GLU A 54 30.55 86.03 -13.75
CA GLU A 54 29.94 84.88 -14.39
C GLU A 54 29.25 84.02 -13.33
N CYS A 55 27.96 83.80 -13.52
CA CYS A 55 27.16 82.92 -12.69
C CYS A 55 27.47 81.45 -13.00
N LEU A 56 27.84 80.68 -11.98
CA LEU A 56 28.10 79.24 -12.08
C LEU A 56 26.89 78.38 -11.66
N ASP A 57 26.10 78.88 -10.70
CA ASP A 57 24.83 78.32 -10.19
C ASP A 57 24.10 79.45 -9.41
N GLU A 58 22.88 79.25 -8.91
CA GLU A 58 22.02 80.29 -8.28
C GLU A 58 22.71 81.16 -7.20
N ASN A 59 23.72 80.61 -6.49
CA ASN A 59 24.47 81.30 -5.43
C ASN A 59 26.00 81.29 -5.63
N GLN A 60 26.47 80.82 -6.78
CA GLN A 60 27.90 80.69 -7.06
C GLN A 60 28.29 81.54 -8.26
N MET A 61 29.34 82.34 -8.10
CA MET A 61 29.89 83.16 -9.18
C MET A 61 31.42 83.16 -9.15
N ILE A 62 32.00 83.36 -10.32
CA ILE A 62 33.41 83.68 -10.51
C ILE A 62 33.51 85.02 -11.25
N GLY A 63 34.56 85.78 -11.00
CA GLY A 63 34.79 87.02 -11.70
C GLY A 63 36.24 87.46 -11.67
N PHE A 64 36.53 88.46 -12.50
CA PHE A 64 37.84 89.08 -12.60
C PHE A 64 37.69 90.59 -12.61
N GLY A 65 38.57 91.27 -11.88
CA GLY A 65 38.68 92.72 -11.90
C GLY A 65 40.00 93.16 -12.53
N LEU A 66 39.94 94.07 -13.48
CA LEU A 66 41.10 94.84 -13.96
C LEU A 66 40.89 96.30 -13.67
N ILE A 67 41.82 96.92 -12.96
CA ILE A 67 41.80 98.35 -12.69
C ILE A 67 42.94 99.01 -13.43
N PHE A 68 42.61 99.88 -14.38
CA PHE A 68 43.56 100.71 -15.10
C PHE A 68 43.58 102.12 -14.51
N ASN A 69 44.79 102.67 -14.37
CA ASN A 69 45.00 104.07 -14.00
C ASN A 69 45.38 104.87 -15.25
N ASN A 70 44.66 105.95 -15.54
CA ASN A 70 44.88 106.82 -16.70
C ASN A 70 44.85 106.08 -18.06
N ALA A 71 44.17 104.94 -18.15
CA ALA A 71 44.02 104.20 -19.40
C ALA A 71 42.63 103.56 -19.48
N ARG A 72 42.17 103.34 -20.71
CA ARG A 72 40.95 102.58 -21.02
C ARG A 72 41.17 101.66 -22.21
N LEU A 73 40.37 100.62 -22.29
CA LEU A 73 40.23 99.76 -23.45
C LEU A 73 39.18 100.36 -24.40
N GLN A 74 39.49 100.40 -25.70
CA GLN A 74 38.56 100.81 -26.75
C GLN A 74 37.77 99.64 -27.32
N LYS A 75 38.16 98.39 -27.01
CA LYS A 75 37.45 97.18 -27.43
C LYS A 75 37.05 96.29 -26.23
N PRO A 76 36.11 96.73 -25.36
CA PRO A 76 35.64 95.94 -24.21
C PRO A 76 35.09 94.55 -24.56
N CYS A 77 34.52 94.33 -25.74
CA CYS A 77 34.03 93.03 -26.17
C CYS A 77 35.16 91.99 -26.29
N GLU A 78 36.36 92.40 -26.70
CA GLU A 78 37.53 91.50 -26.70
C GLU A 78 37.98 91.09 -25.30
N LEU A 79 37.73 91.95 -24.30
CA LEU A 79 37.99 91.62 -22.90
C LEU A 79 37.00 90.58 -22.37
N ILE A 80 35.71 90.68 -22.75
CA ILE A 80 34.69 89.65 -22.45
C ILE A 80 35.15 88.29 -22.99
N ASN A 81 35.56 88.24 -24.28
CA ASN A 81 36.05 87.01 -24.91
C ASN A 81 37.26 86.41 -24.17
N LEU A 82 38.20 87.26 -23.71
CA LEU A 82 39.35 86.81 -22.93
C LEU A 82 38.94 86.19 -21.61
N PHE A 83 38.07 86.86 -20.83
CA PHE A 83 37.64 86.34 -19.54
C PHE A 83 36.82 85.07 -19.67
N ARG A 84 35.96 84.97 -20.68
CA ARG A 84 35.25 83.73 -21.01
C ARG A 84 36.20 82.59 -21.32
N PHE A 85 37.21 82.84 -22.14
CA PHE A 85 38.23 81.83 -22.42
C PHE A 85 38.97 81.39 -21.15
N ILE A 86 39.28 82.32 -20.25
CA ILE A 86 39.91 81.98 -18.97
C ILE A 86 39.00 81.08 -18.14
N VAL A 87 37.71 81.42 -18.07
CA VAL A 87 36.71 80.67 -17.32
C VAL A 87 36.48 79.29 -17.93
N GLU A 88 36.01 79.23 -19.17
CA GLU A 88 35.57 77.99 -19.82
C GLU A 88 36.72 77.01 -20.07
N LYS A 89 37.95 77.50 -20.21
CA LYS A 89 39.10 76.66 -20.58
C LYS A 89 40.18 76.65 -19.51
N LYS A 90 40.80 77.79 -19.20
CA LYS A 90 42.02 77.81 -18.37
C LYS A 90 41.76 77.33 -16.94
N LEU A 91 40.69 77.81 -16.32
CA LEU A 91 40.34 77.46 -14.94
C LEU A 91 39.79 76.05 -14.81
N VAL A 92 38.96 75.61 -15.76
CA VAL A 92 38.48 74.22 -15.82
C VAL A 92 39.66 73.26 -16.00
N ASP A 93 40.57 73.53 -16.95
CA ASP A 93 41.73 72.68 -17.26
C ASP A 93 42.71 72.62 -16.09
N SER A 94 42.87 73.71 -15.32
CA SER A 94 43.76 73.72 -14.15
C SER A 94 43.17 72.99 -12.95
N GLY A 95 41.83 72.90 -12.86
CA GLY A 95 41.10 72.21 -11.79
C GLY A 95 41.35 72.76 -10.38
N THR A 96 42.10 73.87 -10.25
CA THR A 96 42.62 74.36 -8.98
C THR A 96 41.61 75.24 -8.26
N ILE A 97 40.88 76.08 -9.01
CA ILE A 97 39.88 77.00 -8.44
C ILE A 97 38.48 76.37 -8.49
N TYR A 98 38.10 75.77 -9.62
CA TYR A 98 36.87 75.00 -9.73
C TYR A 98 37.01 73.85 -10.74
N GLN A 99 36.14 72.85 -10.62
CA GLN A 99 36.09 71.69 -11.52
C GLN A 99 34.65 71.21 -11.68
N TYR A 100 34.39 70.43 -12.74
CA TYR A 100 33.13 69.71 -12.88
C TYR A 100 33.04 68.59 -11.83
N ALA A 101 32.02 68.65 -10.98
CA ALA A 101 31.66 67.56 -10.10
C ALA A 101 31.06 66.39 -10.89
N LYS A 102 30.89 65.23 -10.24
CA LYS A 102 30.34 64.01 -10.85
C LYS A 102 28.92 64.17 -11.41
N ASP A 103 28.19 65.16 -10.93
CA ASP A 103 26.85 65.51 -11.40
C ASP A 103 26.86 66.48 -12.59
N GLY A 104 28.05 66.92 -13.03
CA GLY A 104 28.23 67.85 -14.13
C GLY A 104 28.13 69.33 -13.76
N LYS A 105 27.98 69.66 -12.48
CA LYS A 105 27.98 71.05 -12.00
C LYS A 105 29.40 71.55 -11.76
N LEU A 106 29.66 72.83 -12.05
CA LEU A 106 30.92 73.46 -11.65
C LEU A 106 30.93 73.67 -10.14
N THR A 107 32.02 73.28 -9.49
CA THR A 107 32.17 73.38 -8.04
C THR A 107 33.52 73.93 -7.66
N PHE A 108 33.54 74.92 -6.76
CA PHE A 108 34.76 75.45 -6.19
C PHE A 108 35.54 74.38 -5.42
N GLN A 109 36.85 74.33 -5.66
CA GLN A 109 37.79 73.49 -4.91
C GLN A 109 38.46 74.27 -3.76
N VAL A 110 38.43 75.60 -3.83
CA VAL A 110 38.93 76.50 -2.79
C VAL A 110 37.80 76.97 -1.88
N LYS A 111 38.12 77.27 -0.62
CA LYS A 111 37.18 77.89 0.33
C LYS A 111 37.28 79.41 0.31
N MET A 112 38.43 79.95 -0.09
CA MET A 112 38.70 81.38 -0.23
C MET A 112 39.65 81.64 -1.40
N MET A 113 39.52 82.79 -2.07
CA MET A 113 40.33 83.12 -3.26
C MET A 113 41.83 83.29 -2.94
N ASN A 114 42.20 83.59 -1.69
CA ASN A 114 43.60 83.69 -1.27
C ASN A 114 44.30 82.32 -1.15
N GLU A 115 43.58 81.20 -1.16
CA GLU A 115 44.16 79.85 -1.09
C GLU A 115 44.86 79.44 -2.41
N CYS A 116 44.54 80.10 -3.52
CA CYS A 116 45.05 79.79 -4.86
C CYS A 116 46.09 80.79 -5.38
N LEU A 117 47.00 81.26 -4.51
CA LEU A 117 48.00 82.29 -4.84
C LEU A 117 48.83 81.97 -6.10
N HIS A 118 49.23 80.71 -6.28
CA HIS A 118 50.01 80.29 -7.44
C HIS A 118 49.21 80.46 -8.74
N GLU A 119 47.94 80.04 -8.75
CA GLU A 119 47.07 80.17 -9.91
C GLU A 119 46.71 81.64 -10.18
N TYR A 120 46.49 82.44 -9.13
CA TYR A 120 46.33 83.88 -9.26
C TYR A 120 47.52 84.54 -9.98
N ASN A 121 48.76 84.25 -9.54
CA ASN A 121 49.96 84.82 -10.16
C ASN A 121 50.09 84.37 -11.62
N ARG A 122 49.83 83.09 -11.90
CA ARG A 122 49.84 82.55 -13.26
C ARG A 122 48.82 83.24 -14.18
N LEU A 123 47.60 83.49 -13.69
CA LEU A 123 46.57 84.21 -14.43
C LEU A 123 46.94 85.67 -14.65
N LYS A 124 47.47 86.33 -13.62
CA LYS A 124 47.97 87.70 -13.71
C LYS A 124 49.05 87.84 -14.77
N ASP A 125 50.03 86.93 -14.76
CA ASP A 125 51.12 86.91 -15.74
C ASP A 125 50.60 86.62 -17.15
N PHE A 126 49.65 85.69 -17.29
CA PHE A 126 48.99 85.40 -18.56
C PHE A 126 48.24 86.62 -19.12
N ILE A 127 47.43 87.30 -18.30
CA ILE A 127 46.67 88.50 -18.73
C ILE A 127 47.64 89.65 -19.05
N ASN A 128 48.69 89.84 -18.24
CA ASN A 128 49.74 90.82 -18.51
C ASN A 128 50.35 90.58 -19.90
N LEU A 129 50.77 89.34 -20.18
CA LEU A 129 51.39 88.96 -21.44
C LEU A 129 50.43 89.15 -22.63
N GLU A 130 49.17 88.72 -22.50
CA GLU A 130 48.14 88.87 -23.53
C GLU A 130 47.90 90.35 -23.86
N LEU A 131 47.75 91.20 -22.84
CA LEU A 131 47.50 92.62 -23.07
C LEU A 131 48.74 93.37 -23.60
N GLU A 132 49.96 92.94 -23.26
CA GLU A 132 51.19 93.52 -23.78
C GLU A 132 51.47 93.12 -25.23
N GLN A 133 51.39 91.83 -25.56
CA GLN A 133 51.68 91.32 -26.89
C GLN A 133 50.57 91.65 -27.90
N ASN A 134 49.32 91.74 -27.43
CA ASN A 134 48.15 91.97 -28.27
C ASN A 134 47.47 93.31 -27.96
N ALA A 135 48.21 94.36 -27.57
CA ALA A 135 47.63 95.65 -27.18
C ALA A 135 46.66 96.26 -28.22
N SER A 136 46.91 96.08 -29.53
CA SER A 136 46.04 96.55 -30.62
C SER A 136 44.70 95.81 -30.70
N LYS A 137 44.63 94.57 -30.20
CA LYS A 137 43.40 93.77 -30.09
C LYS A 137 42.43 94.39 -29.09
N TYR A 138 42.93 94.96 -28.00
CA TYR A 138 42.10 95.58 -26.95
C TYR A 138 41.94 97.09 -27.10
N GLY A 139 42.76 97.72 -27.96
CA GLY A 139 42.70 99.16 -28.24
C GLY A 139 42.98 99.98 -26.99
N ILE A 140 44.11 99.73 -26.33
CA ILE A 140 44.41 100.38 -25.05
C ILE A 140 44.90 101.80 -25.30
N GLU A 141 44.21 102.78 -24.73
CA GLU A 141 44.51 104.20 -24.93
C GLU A 141 44.59 104.97 -23.61
N PRO A 142 45.45 106.01 -23.53
CA PRO A 142 45.46 106.92 -22.40
C PRO A 142 44.09 107.58 -22.20
N LEU A 143 43.65 107.63 -20.95
CA LEU A 143 42.39 108.26 -20.57
C LEU A 143 42.56 109.78 -20.60
N ARG A 144 41.87 110.45 -21.52
CA ARG A 144 41.94 111.92 -21.69
C ARG A 144 40.90 112.69 -20.88
N THR A 145 40.01 111.99 -20.18
CA THR A 145 38.90 112.59 -19.42
C THR A 145 38.85 112.05 -18.00
N VAL A 146 38.64 112.94 -17.03
CA VAL A 146 38.37 112.58 -15.63
C VAL A 146 36.85 112.48 -15.47
N TYR A 147 36.36 111.34 -14.98
CA TYR A 147 34.92 111.19 -14.71
C TYR A 147 34.62 111.62 -13.26
N ASN A 148 33.93 112.74 -13.11
CA ASN A 148 33.44 113.29 -11.82
C ASN A 148 31.91 113.53 -11.84
N GLY A 149 31.18 112.82 -12.71
CA GLY A 149 29.75 113.01 -12.94
C GLY A 149 28.82 112.39 -11.89
N ILE A 150 27.50 112.52 -12.13
CA ILE A 150 26.45 111.91 -11.30
C ILE A 150 26.55 110.38 -11.40
N LYS A 151 26.46 109.67 -10.26
CA LYS A 151 26.47 108.20 -10.20
C LYS A 151 25.21 107.64 -10.87
N THR A 152 25.29 107.36 -12.18
CA THR A 152 24.22 106.77 -12.99
C THR A 152 24.67 105.45 -13.60
N ILE A 153 23.79 104.44 -13.50
CA ILE A 153 24.02 103.10 -14.02
C ILE A 153 23.23 102.93 -15.31
N GLU A 154 23.89 102.45 -16.37
CA GLU A 154 23.23 102.04 -17.61
C GLU A 154 23.46 100.54 -17.84
N THR A 155 22.43 99.84 -18.31
CA THR A 155 22.50 98.39 -18.61
C THR A 155 22.14 98.14 -20.06
N ILE A 156 23.00 97.40 -20.76
CA ILE A 156 22.89 97.07 -22.18
C ILE A 156 23.04 95.57 -22.41
N ASP A 157 22.38 95.07 -23.46
CA ASP A 157 22.45 93.66 -23.87
C ASP A 157 23.71 93.34 -24.71
N ASP A 158 23.92 92.05 -24.99
CA ASP A 158 25.10 91.46 -25.64
C ASP A 158 25.32 91.84 -27.11
N ASN A 159 24.29 92.31 -27.81
CA ASN A 159 24.37 92.72 -29.21
C ASN A 159 24.97 94.14 -29.42
N VAL A 160 25.67 94.66 -28.42
CA VAL A 160 26.22 96.03 -28.43
C VAL A 160 27.63 96.07 -29.03
N THR A 161 27.91 97.14 -29.77
CA THR A 161 29.25 97.38 -30.33
C THR A 161 30.16 98.05 -29.32
N ASP A 162 31.48 97.84 -29.44
CA ASP A 162 32.48 98.51 -28.60
C ASP A 162 32.29 100.04 -28.56
N ALA A 163 32.01 100.66 -29.71
CA ALA A 163 31.80 102.10 -29.82
C ALA A 163 30.60 102.60 -28.98
N GLN A 164 29.51 101.82 -28.92
CA GLN A 164 28.35 102.13 -28.09
C GLN A 164 28.68 102.00 -26.61
N ILE A 165 29.41 100.95 -26.20
CA ILE A 165 29.90 100.78 -24.83
C ILE A 165 30.76 101.99 -24.43
N ILE A 166 31.73 102.38 -25.25
CA ILE A 166 32.61 103.52 -24.96
C ILE A 166 31.83 104.83 -24.83
N ASN A 167 30.84 105.07 -25.71
CA ASN A 167 30.00 106.26 -25.60
C ASN A 167 29.26 106.32 -24.26
N LEU A 168 28.63 105.21 -23.85
CA LEU A 168 27.92 105.11 -22.58
C LEU A 168 28.87 105.30 -21.39
N THR A 169 30.09 104.76 -21.43
CA THR A 169 31.09 104.97 -20.36
C THR A 169 31.61 106.41 -20.27
N ASN A 170 31.32 107.27 -21.25
CA ASN A 170 31.58 108.71 -21.14
C ASN A 170 30.41 109.47 -20.50
N GLN A 171 29.21 108.89 -20.51
CA GLN A 171 27.98 109.50 -19.97
C GLN A 171 27.66 109.01 -18.56
N HIS A 172 27.87 107.72 -18.32
CA HIS A 172 27.51 106.99 -17.10
C HIS A 172 28.75 106.55 -16.32
N ASN A 173 28.64 106.49 -14.99
CA ASN A 173 29.75 106.07 -14.14
C ASN A 173 29.88 104.55 -14.12
N THR A 174 28.77 103.83 -14.30
CA THR A 174 28.74 102.38 -14.39
C THR A 174 27.96 101.97 -15.63
N VAL A 175 28.58 101.16 -16.48
CA VAL A 175 27.93 100.53 -17.63
C VAL A 175 27.99 99.02 -17.44
N ILE A 176 26.83 98.37 -17.44
CA ILE A 176 26.69 96.91 -17.32
C ILE A 176 26.38 96.35 -18.70
N VAL A 177 27.29 95.55 -19.24
CA VAL A 177 27.12 94.80 -20.48
C VAL A 177 26.70 93.39 -20.12
N LYS A 178 25.42 93.06 -20.30
CA LYS A 178 24.88 91.72 -20.03
C LYS A 178 25.21 90.78 -21.17
N GLU A 179 25.71 89.60 -20.82
CA GLU A 179 25.95 88.51 -21.74
C GLU A 179 24.92 87.40 -21.50
N ARG A 180 24.00 87.20 -22.45
CA ARG A 180 22.86 86.28 -22.23
C ARG A 180 23.26 84.81 -22.23
N SER A 181 24.46 84.49 -22.70
CA SER A 181 24.97 83.12 -22.80
C SER A 181 25.96 82.82 -21.69
N GLY A 182 25.48 82.66 -20.45
CA GLY A 182 26.34 82.21 -19.35
C GLY A 182 26.90 80.79 -19.57
N ILE A 183 27.89 80.37 -18.77
CA ILE A 183 28.57 79.06 -18.90
C ILE A 183 27.57 77.90 -18.96
N GLU A 184 26.47 77.97 -18.20
CA GLU A 184 25.43 76.94 -18.15
C GLU A 184 24.86 76.60 -19.55
N HIS A 185 24.87 77.56 -20.48
CA HIS A 185 24.40 77.39 -21.85
C HIS A 185 25.50 77.01 -22.85
N GLY A 186 26.74 76.86 -22.37
CA GLY A 186 27.91 76.45 -23.14
C GLY A 186 27.84 75.01 -23.64
N TYR A 187 28.76 74.66 -24.55
CA TYR A 187 28.83 73.32 -25.17
C TYR A 187 29.13 72.21 -24.16
N ILE A 188 30.02 72.46 -23.20
CA ILE A 188 30.51 71.45 -22.25
C ILE A 188 29.40 70.99 -21.29
N PRO A 189 28.63 71.86 -20.61
CA PRO A 189 27.52 71.42 -19.76
C PRO A 189 26.44 70.64 -20.52
N LYS A 190 26.10 71.06 -21.76
CA LYS A 190 25.16 70.34 -22.63
C LYS A 190 25.68 68.94 -23.01
N LEU A 191 26.97 68.82 -23.30
CA LEU A 191 27.60 67.53 -23.57
C LEU A 191 27.56 66.63 -22.33
N ILE A 192 27.88 67.15 -21.14
CA ILE A 192 27.82 66.38 -19.89
C ILE A 192 26.38 65.93 -19.59
N ALA A 193 25.40 66.81 -19.75
CA ALA A 193 23.98 66.48 -19.56
C ALA A 193 23.51 65.38 -20.53
N SER A 194 23.84 65.50 -21.82
CA SER A 194 23.47 64.49 -22.82
C SER A 194 24.16 63.14 -22.60
N LEU A 195 25.45 63.12 -22.20
CA LEU A 195 26.16 61.90 -21.83
C LEU A 195 25.53 61.23 -20.62
N ARG A 196 25.07 62.00 -19.63
CA ARG A 196 24.38 61.48 -18.45
C ARG A 196 23.05 60.84 -18.80
N GLU A 197 22.26 61.49 -19.65
CA GLU A 197 20.98 60.96 -20.13
C GLU A 197 21.18 59.63 -20.89
N GLN A 198 22.19 59.59 -21.76
CA GLN A 198 22.57 58.36 -22.47
C GLN A 198 22.99 57.24 -21.51
N TYR A 199 23.81 57.56 -20.50
CA TYR A 199 24.25 56.61 -19.49
C TYR A 199 23.09 56.04 -18.66
N GLN A 200 22.16 56.89 -18.21
CA GLN A 200 20.97 56.46 -17.47
C GLN A 200 20.05 55.59 -18.34
N THR A 201 19.84 55.98 -19.60
CA THR A 201 19.08 55.17 -20.56
C THR A 201 19.72 53.80 -20.79
N ALA A 202 21.06 53.72 -20.85
CA ALA A 202 21.77 52.47 -20.98
C ALA A 202 21.60 51.56 -19.75
N ILE A 203 21.62 52.12 -18.53
CA ILE A 203 21.35 51.38 -17.29
C ILE A 203 19.94 50.79 -17.32
N GLN A 204 18.92 51.61 -17.59
CA GLN A 204 17.52 51.16 -17.65
C GLN A 204 17.31 50.06 -18.70
N LYS A 205 17.95 50.16 -19.87
CA LYS A 205 17.91 49.12 -20.90
C LYS A 205 18.56 47.82 -20.41
N ASN A 206 19.69 47.89 -19.72
CA ASN A 206 20.35 46.70 -19.17
C ASN A 206 19.49 46.01 -18.10
N GLU A 207 18.87 46.78 -17.20
CA GLU A 207 17.94 46.23 -16.20
C GLU A 207 16.75 45.54 -16.87
N LYS A 208 16.14 46.19 -17.86
CA LYS A 208 15.05 45.61 -18.63
C LYS A 208 15.45 44.32 -19.36
N LEU A 209 16.64 44.30 -19.98
CA LEU A 209 17.16 43.10 -20.64
C LEU A 209 17.43 41.96 -19.64
N GLN A 210 17.94 42.25 -18.45
CA GLN A 210 18.12 41.24 -17.40
C GLN A 210 16.77 40.67 -16.94
N ASP A 211 15.77 41.52 -16.75
CA ASP A 211 14.42 41.12 -16.39
C ASP A 211 13.78 40.25 -17.47
N ASP A 212 13.91 40.65 -18.73
CA ASP A 212 13.39 39.90 -19.88
C ASP A 212 14.11 38.55 -20.02
N LEU A 213 15.43 38.49 -19.83
CA LEU A 213 16.19 37.24 -19.78
C LEU A 213 15.74 36.33 -18.62
N ALA A 214 15.47 36.90 -17.44
CA ALA A 214 14.98 36.14 -16.30
C ALA A 214 13.58 35.57 -16.56
N LYS A 215 12.66 36.36 -17.15
CA LYS A 215 11.33 35.90 -17.57
C LYS A 215 11.42 34.81 -18.62
N LEU A 216 12.26 34.99 -19.64
CA LEU A 216 12.44 34.01 -20.71
C LEU A 216 13.01 32.70 -20.16
N ASN A 217 13.97 32.75 -19.25
CA ASN A 217 14.52 31.56 -18.58
C ASN A 217 13.47 30.83 -17.72
N ARG A 218 12.62 31.56 -16.99
CA ARG A 218 11.49 30.96 -16.25
C ARG A 218 10.50 30.29 -17.20
N ALA A 219 10.12 30.95 -18.29
CA ALA A 219 9.25 30.38 -19.31
C ALA A 219 9.87 29.13 -19.94
N LYS A 220 11.15 29.16 -20.32
CA LYS A 220 11.89 28.00 -20.85
C LYS A 220 11.91 26.83 -19.86
N LYS A 221 12.08 27.10 -18.55
CA LYS A 221 12.01 26.09 -17.50
C LYS A 221 10.61 25.47 -17.41
N GLN A 222 9.55 26.28 -17.46
CA GLN A 222 8.17 25.78 -17.51
C GLN A 222 7.93 24.94 -18.76
N TYR A 223 8.35 25.38 -19.95
CA TYR A 223 8.24 24.60 -21.18
C TYR A 223 8.98 23.26 -21.08
N ARG A 224 10.18 23.22 -20.48
CA ARG A 224 10.90 21.95 -20.24
C ARG A 224 10.12 21.02 -19.31
N TRP A 225 9.51 21.54 -18.25
CA TRP A 225 8.66 20.75 -17.35
C TRP A 225 7.39 20.24 -18.04
N VAL A 226 6.72 21.08 -18.82
CA VAL A 226 5.54 20.70 -19.62
C VAL A 226 5.91 19.62 -20.64
N ALA A 227 7.03 19.78 -21.34
CA ALA A 227 7.53 18.77 -22.28
C ALA A 227 7.90 17.45 -21.59
N PHE A 228 8.50 17.51 -20.39
CA PHE A 228 8.78 16.31 -19.60
C PHE A 228 7.49 15.60 -19.13
N LEU A 229 6.50 16.38 -18.67
CA LEU A 229 5.18 15.86 -18.29
C LEU A 229 4.46 15.23 -19.48
N SER A 230 4.47 15.86 -20.66
CA SER A 230 3.83 15.30 -21.85
C SER A 230 4.49 13.99 -22.30
N ILE A 231 5.82 13.92 -22.28
CA ILE A 231 6.56 12.66 -22.54
C ILE A 231 6.20 11.60 -21.52
N THR A 232 6.13 11.95 -20.23
CA THR A 232 5.75 11.01 -19.16
C THR A 232 4.33 10.47 -19.36
N ILE A 233 3.38 11.33 -19.75
CA ILE A 233 2.01 10.91 -20.08
C ILE A 233 2.02 9.92 -21.25
N VAL A 234 2.79 10.19 -22.31
CA VAL A 234 2.92 9.26 -23.44
C VAL A 234 3.48 7.91 -22.99
N PHE A 235 4.52 7.89 -22.16
CA PHE A 235 5.04 6.64 -21.58
C PHE A 235 4.01 5.91 -20.71
N CYS A 236 3.24 6.63 -19.90
CA CYS A 236 2.14 6.05 -19.12
C CYS A 236 1.06 5.45 -20.02
N LEU A 237 0.68 6.13 -21.12
CA LEU A 237 -0.28 5.61 -22.09
C LEU A 237 0.23 4.35 -22.79
N ILE A 238 1.51 4.33 -23.19
CA ILE A 238 2.17 3.12 -23.73
C ILE A 238 2.19 2.00 -22.70
N GLY A 239 2.51 2.31 -21.44
CA GLY A 239 2.51 1.36 -20.34
C GLY A 239 1.12 0.76 -20.08
N ILE A 240 0.08 1.59 -20.10
CA ILE A 240 -1.33 1.14 -19.99
C ILE A 240 -1.71 0.25 -21.17
N TYR A 241 -1.30 0.59 -22.39
CA TYR A 241 -1.54 -0.23 -23.57
C TYR A 241 -0.88 -1.62 -23.45
N PHE A 242 0.40 -1.68 -23.08
CA PHE A 242 1.11 -2.94 -22.83
C PHE A 242 0.49 -3.75 -21.68
N LEU A 243 0.07 -3.08 -20.60
CA LEU A 243 -0.62 -3.72 -19.49
C LEU A 243 -1.94 -4.34 -19.98
N ASN A 244 -2.71 -3.61 -20.79
CA ASN A 244 -3.97 -4.09 -21.34
C ASN A 244 -3.78 -5.27 -22.28
N ASP A 245 -2.74 -5.26 -23.12
CA ASP A 245 -2.42 -6.37 -24.02
C ASP A 245 -2.00 -7.63 -23.23
N ASN A 246 -1.14 -7.46 -22.23
CA ASN A 246 -0.73 -8.56 -21.34
C ASN A 246 -1.91 -9.11 -20.52
N LEU A 247 -2.73 -8.24 -19.93
CA LEU A 247 -3.97 -8.62 -19.24
C LEU A 247 -4.93 -9.37 -20.17
N SER A 248 -5.08 -8.91 -21.40
CA SER A 248 -5.91 -9.57 -22.42
C SER A 248 -5.37 -10.95 -22.75
N GLY A 249 -4.05 -11.10 -22.88
CA GLY A 249 -3.37 -12.39 -23.05
C GLY A 249 -3.61 -13.35 -21.87
N ILE A 250 -3.50 -12.85 -20.64
CA ILE A 250 -3.78 -13.62 -19.42
C ILE A 250 -5.26 -14.02 -19.36
N ILE A 251 -6.18 -13.10 -19.63
CA ILE A 251 -7.63 -13.37 -19.66
C ILE A 251 -7.95 -14.42 -20.73
N ASN A 252 -7.36 -14.31 -21.92
CA ASN A 252 -7.56 -15.29 -22.98
C ASN A 252 -7.02 -16.67 -22.61
N ASN A 253 -5.83 -16.73 -21.99
CA ASN A 253 -5.25 -17.99 -21.51
C ASN A 253 -6.12 -18.60 -20.39
N GLN A 254 -6.53 -17.80 -19.40
CA GLN A 254 -7.45 -18.25 -18.35
C GLN A 254 -8.79 -18.71 -18.92
N SER A 255 -9.37 -17.98 -19.87
CA SER A 255 -10.60 -18.39 -20.57
C SER A 255 -10.42 -19.71 -21.32
N SER A 256 -9.26 -19.92 -21.95
CA SER A 256 -8.93 -21.20 -22.61
C SER A 256 -8.78 -22.35 -21.60
N ASN A 257 -8.17 -22.09 -20.43
CA ASN A 257 -8.02 -23.09 -19.37
C ASN A 257 -9.35 -23.39 -18.69
N ILE A 258 -10.20 -22.37 -18.48
CA ILE A 258 -11.58 -22.55 -17.98
C ILE A 258 -12.38 -23.38 -18.98
N LYS A 259 -12.29 -23.12 -20.28
CA LYS A 259 -12.94 -23.95 -21.31
C LYS A 259 -12.44 -25.39 -21.28
N LYS A 260 -11.13 -25.62 -21.16
CA LYS A 260 -10.56 -26.98 -21.01
C LYS A 260 -11.08 -27.67 -19.74
N LEU A 261 -11.07 -26.97 -18.60
CA LEU A 261 -11.60 -27.47 -17.34
C LEU A 261 -13.10 -27.76 -17.42
N GLN A 262 -13.87 -26.93 -18.13
CA GLN A 262 -15.29 -27.20 -18.39
C GLN A 262 -15.50 -28.45 -19.23
N ILE A 263 -14.69 -28.67 -20.27
CA ILE A 263 -14.72 -29.89 -21.07
C ILE A 263 -14.35 -31.10 -20.19
N THR A 264 -13.27 -31.03 -19.42
CA THR A 264 -12.88 -32.12 -18.49
C THR A 264 -13.95 -32.37 -17.43
N LEU A 265 -14.58 -31.33 -16.87
CA LEU A 265 -15.70 -31.48 -15.95
C LEU A 265 -16.94 -32.08 -16.62
N GLN A 266 -17.20 -31.76 -17.89
CA GLN A 266 -18.28 -32.38 -18.65
C GLN A 266 -18.00 -33.86 -18.94
N GLU A 267 -16.77 -34.21 -19.29
CA GLU A 267 -16.31 -35.59 -19.46
C GLU A 267 -16.42 -36.36 -18.13
N GLN A 268 -15.88 -35.82 -17.04
CA GLN A 268 -16.03 -36.41 -15.72
C GLN A 268 -17.50 -36.53 -15.32
N LYS A 269 -18.33 -35.52 -15.57
CA LYS A 269 -19.77 -35.59 -15.28
C LYS A 269 -20.44 -36.71 -16.08
N LYS A 270 -20.06 -36.88 -17.35
CA LYS A 270 -20.54 -37.99 -18.18
C LYS A 270 -20.10 -39.34 -17.63
N ASP A 271 -18.84 -39.46 -17.19
CA ASP A 271 -18.32 -40.68 -16.54
C ASP A 271 -19.05 -40.95 -15.23
N TYR A 272 -19.28 -39.94 -14.39
CA TYR A 272 -20.08 -40.07 -13.18
C TYR A 272 -21.53 -40.47 -13.49
N THR A 273 -22.11 -39.96 -14.58
CA THR A 273 -23.46 -40.37 -15.00
C THR A 273 -23.47 -41.83 -15.43
N HIS A 274 -22.48 -42.27 -16.22
CA HIS A 274 -22.33 -43.69 -16.57
C HIS A 274 -22.10 -44.59 -15.34
N VAL A 275 -21.32 -44.15 -14.37
CA VAL A 275 -21.10 -44.87 -13.10
C VAL A 275 -22.39 -44.91 -12.28
N CYS A 276 -23.13 -43.80 -12.18
CA CYS A 276 -24.44 -43.76 -11.51
C CYS A 276 -25.48 -44.65 -12.21
N ASP A 277 -25.50 -44.69 -13.55
CA ASP A 277 -26.37 -45.58 -14.32
C ASP A 277 -25.98 -47.05 -14.10
N SER A 278 -24.68 -47.36 -14.07
CA SER A 278 -24.17 -48.70 -13.77
C SER A 278 -24.51 -49.14 -12.35
N LEU A 279 -24.32 -48.26 -11.35
CA LEU A 279 -24.71 -48.49 -9.97
C LEU A 279 -26.23 -48.58 -9.83
N GLY A 280 -26.99 -47.82 -10.61
CA GLY A 280 -28.45 -47.90 -10.69
C GLY A 280 -28.90 -49.26 -11.17
N ASN A 281 -28.32 -49.75 -12.28
CA ASN A 281 -28.58 -51.10 -12.79
C ASN A 281 -28.17 -52.18 -11.77
N GLU A 282 -27.04 -52.01 -11.07
CA GLU A 282 -26.60 -52.94 -10.03
C GLU A 282 -27.54 -52.93 -8.82
N ILE A 283 -28.07 -51.76 -8.42
CA ILE A 283 -29.10 -51.64 -7.38
C ILE A 283 -30.40 -52.31 -7.83
N ASP A 284 -30.81 -52.13 -9.09
CA ASP A 284 -32.01 -52.77 -9.65
C ASP A 284 -31.87 -54.29 -9.69
N ASP A 285 -30.69 -54.80 -10.07
CA ASP A 285 -30.35 -56.22 -10.04
C ASP A 285 -30.32 -56.76 -8.61
N LEU A 286 -29.72 -56.02 -7.67
CA LEU A 286 -29.74 -56.37 -6.24
C LEU A 286 -31.15 -56.33 -5.66
N GLU A 287 -32.00 -55.39 -6.05
CA GLU A 287 -33.40 -55.33 -5.61
C GLU A 287 -34.21 -56.51 -6.18
N SER A 288 -33.95 -56.87 -7.44
CA SER A 288 -34.51 -58.06 -8.08
C SER A 288 -34.09 -59.34 -7.35
N ASP A 289 -32.81 -59.48 -7.02
CA ASP A 289 -32.29 -60.63 -6.29
C ASP A 289 -32.75 -60.66 -4.84
N LEU A 290 -32.88 -59.51 -4.17
CA LEU A 290 -33.47 -59.41 -2.84
C LEU A 290 -34.95 -59.77 -2.86
N LYS A 291 -35.71 -59.39 -3.90
CA LYS A 291 -37.10 -59.85 -4.12
C LYS A 291 -37.16 -61.36 -4.30
N LYS A 292 -36.26 -61.95 -5.11
CA LYS A 292 -36.16 -63.42 -5.27
C LYS A 292 -35.81 -64.11 -3.95
N GLN A 293 -34.83 -63.61 -3.20
CA GLN A 293 -34.46 -64.17 -1.90
C GLN A 293 -35.60 -64.05 -0.89
N LYS A 294 -36.31 -62.91 -0.84
CA LYS A 294 -37.49 -62.74 0.02
C LYS A 294 -38.61 -63.71 -0.35
N HIS A 295 -38.83 -63.94 -1.64
CA HIS A 295 -39.76 -64.95 -2.12
C HIS A 295 -39.35 -66.36 -1.69
N ASN A 296 -38.08 -66.73 -1.86
CA ASN A 296 -37.53 -68.02 -1.41
C ASN A 296 -37.62 -68.20 0.11
N LEU A 297 -37.39 -67.13 0.89
CA LEU A 297 -37.50 -67.14 2.34
C LEU A 297 -38.96 -67.34 2.78
N ASN A 298 -39.93 -66.74 2.09
CA ASN A 298 -41.35 -67.00 2.33
C ASN A 298 -41.72 -68.45 2.02
N LEU A 299 -41.28 -69.01 0.88
CA LEU A 299 -41.49 -70.42 0.54
C LEU A 299 -40.87 -71.36 1.59
N THR A 300 -39.70 -71.01 2.11
CA THR A 300 -39.02 -71.78 3.16
C THR A 300 -39.76 -71.66 4.50
N ARG A 301 -40.29 -70.47 4.83
CA ARG A 301 -41.10 -70.24 6.03
C ARG A 301 -42.40 -71.03 5.99
N ASP A 302 -43.06 -71.10 4.84
CA ASP A 302 -44.27 -71.91 4.66
C ASP A 302 -43.98 -73.41 4.80
N SER A 303 -42.82 -73.85 4.28
CA SER A 303 -42.33 -75.23 4.47
C SER A 303 -41.96 -75.52 5.94
N LEU A 304 -41.37 -74.56 6.66
CA LEU A 304 -41.07 -74.69 8.09
C LEU A 304 -42.36 -74.75 8.94
N ASN A 305 -43.37 -73.96 8.59
CA ASN A 305 -44.66 -73.98 9.28
C ASN A 305 -45.39 -75.32 9.08
N SER A 306 -45.31 -75.93 7.89
CA SER A 306 -45.87 -77.26 7.64
C SER A 306 -45.11 -78.38 8.38
N ILE A 307 -43.77 -78.32 8.42
CA ILE A 307 -42.94 -79.26 9.19
C ILE A 307 -43.20 -79.15 10.69
N THR A 308 -43.28 -77.93 11.23
CA THR A 308 -43.53 -77.68 12.67
C THR A 308 -44.88 -78.23 13.11
N LYS A 309 -45.91 -78.15 12.25
CA LYS A 309 -47.22 -78.75 12.50
C LYS A 309 -47.16 -80.28 12.55
N SER A 310 -46.46 -80.91 11.60
CA SER A 310 -46.28 -82.38 11.57
C SER A 310 -45.43 -82.92 12.73
N LEU A 311 -44.47 -82.14 13.24
CA LEU A 311 -43.65 -82.51 14.40
C LEU A 311 -44.46 -82.51 15.71
N GLY A 312 -45.37 -81.54 15.87
CA GLY A 312 -46.27 -81.46 17.04
C GLY A 312 -47.27 -82.62 17.10
N GLU A 313 -47.72 -83.11 15.95
CA GLU A 313 -48.62 -84.28 15.86
C GLU A 313 -47.88 -85.60 16.17
N ALA A 314 -46.61 -85.74 15.78
CA ALA A 314 -45.79 -86.92 16.08
C ALA A 314 -45.35 -87.04 17.56
N GLN A 315 -45.19 -85.91 18.27
CA GLN A 315 -44.77 -85.91 19.68
C GLN A 315 -45.89 -86.34 20.64
N ASN A 316 -47.16 -86.03 20.35
CA ASN A 316 -48.30 -86.45 21.17
C ASN A 316 -48.53 -87.98 21.14
N VAL A 317 -48.33 -88.62 19.98
CA VAL A 317 -48.45 -90.08 19.83
C VAL A 317 -47.34 -90.83 20.61
N LEU A 318 -46.14 -90.25 20.69
CA LEU A 318 -44.97 -90.86 21.34
C LEU A 318 -45.03 -90.79 22.88
N SER A 319 -45.76 -89.82 23.44
CA SER A 319 -46.03 -89.72 24.89
C SER A 319 -47.05 -90.75 25.39
N GLU A 320 -48.06 -91.11 24.59
CA GLU A 320 -49.07 -92.12 24.96
C GLU A 320 -48.45 -93.54 25.01
N LEU A 321 -47.61 -93.90 24.03
CA LEU A 321 -46.97 -95.23 23.94
C LEU A 321 -46.02 -95.56 25.10
N LYS A 322 -45.42 -94.57 25.76
CA LYS A 322 -44.51 -94.79 26.91
C LYS A 322 -45.24 -95.24 28.18
N ASN A 323 -46.55 -95.00 28.31
CA ASN A 323 -47.30 -95.43 29.50
C ASN A 323 -47.70 -96.91 29.44
N ASP A 324 -48.00 -97.43 28.25
CA ASP A 324 -48.50 -98.80 28.06
C ASP A 324 -47.39 -99.87 28.03
N PHE A 325 -46.16 -99.49 27.68
CA PHE A 325 -44.99 -100.39 27.64
C PHE A 325 -43.85 -99.88 28.53
N PRO A 326 -43.87 -100.12 29.84
CA PRO A 326 -42.84 -99.60 30.73
C PRO A 326 -41.47 -100.27 30.52
N ILE A 327 -41.47 -101.51 30.01
CA ILE A 327 -40.28 -102.26 29.67
C ILE A 327 -40.45 -102.96 28.33
N GLN A 328 -39.35 -103.15 27.61
CA GLN A 328 -39.28 -104.04 26.45
C GLN A 328 -38.41 -105.24 26.78
N ILE A 329 -39.01 -106.43 26.83
CA ILE A 329 -38.28 -107.66 27.14
C ILE A 329 -37.54 -108.14 25.88
N SER A 330 -36.23 -108.19 25.94
CA SER A 330 -35.40 -108.66 24.83
C SER A 330 -35.19 -110.17 24.89
N ARG A 331 -35.09 -110.76 26.09
CA ARG A 331 -34.80 -112.19 26.26
C ARG A 331 -35.49 -112.77 27.49
N ILE A 332 -35.96 -114.01 27.37
CA ILE A 332 -36.44 -114.84 28.49
C ILE A 332 -35.56 -116.09 28.52
N GLU A 333 -35.09 -116.48 29.69
CA GLU A 333 -34.33 -117.71 29.95
C GLU A 333 -34.98 -118.42 31.13
N ILE A 334 -34.89 -119.75 31.15
CA ILE A 334 -35.53 -120.55 32.20
C ILE A 334 -34.45 -121.42 32.83
N GLY A 335 -34.36 -121.36 34.16
CA GLY A 335 -33.50 -122.20 34.97
C GLY A 335 -34.34 -123.12 35.84
N ASN A 336 -33.75 -124.22 36.30
CA ASN A 336 -34.36 -125.13 37.26
C ASN A 336 -33.72 -124.88 38.64
N THR A 337 -34.53 -124.66 39.67
CA THR A 337 -34.06 -124.30 41.01
C THR A 337 -34.66 -125.17 42.10
N TYR A 338 -33.94 -125.28 43.23
CA TYR A 338 -34.44 -125.86 44.47
C TYR A 338 -35.42 -124.90 45.18
N GLN A 339 -36.17 -125.39 46.18
CA GLN A 339 -37.15 -124.57 46.92
C GLN A 339 -36.55 -123.31 47.61
N GLY A 340 -35.22 -123.21 47.76
CA GLY A 340 -34.55 -122.02 48.29
C GLY A 340 -34.06 -121.01 47.22
N GLY A 341 -34.17 -121.34 45.93
CA GLY A 341 -33.68 -120.51 44.83
C GLY A 341 -32.29 -120.89 44.31
N ASP A 342 -31.59 -121.84 44.95
CA ASP A 342 -30.32 -122.37 44.45
C ASP A 342 -30.50 -123.05 43.10
N ILE A 343 -29.56 -122.83 42.18
CA ILE A 343 -29.63 -123.29 40.79
C ILE A 343 -29.27 -124.77 40.72
N GLU A 344 -30.17 -125.55 40.14
CA GLU A 344 -29.94 -126.95 39.80
C GLU A 344 -29.51 -127.09 38.33
N THR A 345 -30.20 -126.38 37.43
CA THR A 345 -29.83 -126.22 36.03
C THR A 345 -29.86 -124.75 35.69
N ASP A 346 -28.74 -124.22 35.21
CA ASP A 346 -28.59 -122.79 34.92
C ASP A 346 -29.52 -122.33 33.79
N TYR A 347 -29.82 -121.03 33.79
CA TYR A 347 -30.80 -120.42 32.90
C TYR A 347 -30.38 -120.54 31.44
N GLY A 348 -31.28 -121.09 30.61
CA GLY A 348 -31.05 -121.24 29.17
C GLY A 348 -30.43 -122.57 28.76
N ASN A 349 -29.97 -123.38 29.72
CA ASN A 349 -29.53 -124.75 29.45
C ASN A 349 -30.72 -125.70 29.22
N ALA A 350 -30.45 -126.86 28.60
CA ALA A 350 -31.45 -127.88 28.37
C ALA A 350 -31.99 -128.43 29.70
N ILE A 351 -33.32 -128.47 29.84
CA ILE A 351 -34.01 -128.88 31.06
C ILE A 351 -34.50 -130.32 30.87
N TYR A 352 -34.05 -131.25 31.73
CA TYR A 352 -34.46 -132.66 31.67
C TYR A 352 -35.53 -132.98 32.70
N SER A 353 -36.63 -133.60 32.25
CA SER A 353 -37.84 -133.87 33.04
C SER A 353 -37.53 -134.49 34.40
N SER A 354 -36.69 -135.53 34.44
CA SER A 354 -36.33 -136.27 35.66
C SER A 354 -35.63 -135.43 36.74
N ARG A 355 -35.10 -134.25 36.40
CA ARG A 355 -34.40 -133.34 37.32
C ARG A 355 -35.23 -132.10 37.68
N THR A 356 -36.31 -131.85 36.97
CA THR A 356 -37.11 -130.63 37.12
C THR A 356 -37.78 -130.50 38.49
N MET A 357 -37.73 -129.30 39.04
CA MET A 357 -38.36 -128.87 40.30
C MET A 357 -39.06 -127.54 40.04
N PHE A 358 -38.52 -126.42 40.53
CA PHE A 358 -39.04 -125.09 40.26
C PHE A 358 -38.40 -124.52 39.00
N LEU A 359 -39.16 -124.40 37.92
CA LEU A 359 -38.69 -123.69 36.74
C LEU A 359 -38.91 -122.20 36.94
N GLN A 360 -37.82 -121.44 36.90
CA GLN A 360 -37.79 -120.02 37.19
C GLN A 360 -37.41 -119.21 35.94
N PRO A 361 -38.14 -118.13 35.61
CA PRO A 361 -37.76 -117.26 34.52
C PRO A 361 -36.71 -116.24 34.96
N ARG A 362 -35.77 -115.96 34.08
CA ARG A 362 -34.92 -114.77 34.09
C ARG A 362 -35.18 -113.98 32.82
N ILE A 363 -35.42 -112.68 32.95
CA ILE A 363 -35.62 -111.80 31.80
C ILE A 363 -34.52 -110.77 31.70
N THR A 364 -34.15 -110.47 30.45
CA THR A 364 -33.39 -109.27 30.10
C THR A 364 -34.36 -108.29 29.42
N TYR A 365 -34.39 -107.05 29.88
CA TYR A 365 -35.30 -106.03 29.38
C TYR A 365 -34.61 -104.67 29.27
N ARG A 366 -35.16 -103.78 28.45
CA ARG A 366 -34.82 -102.36 28.43
C ARG A 366 -35.92 -101.56 29.12
N GLY A 367 -35.57 -100.73 30.11
CA GLY A 367 -36.52 -99.81 30.75
C GLY A 367 -36.86 -98.65 29.83
N ILE A 368 -38.15 -98.43 29.57
CA ILE A 368 -38.69 -97.37 28.69
C ILE A 368 -39.36 -96.27 29.51
N ASN A 369 -40.12 -96.64 30.54
CA ASN A 369 -40.76 -95.70 31.48
C ASN A 369 -40.24 -96.01 32.88
N THR A 370 -39.18 -95.31 33.25
CA THR A 370 -38.23 -95.66 34.30
C THR A 370 -38.64 -95.05 35.64
N SER A 371 -37.92 -95.42 36.71
CA SER A 371 -38.09 -94.86 38.06
C SER A 371 -39.44 -95.14 38.73
N LYS A 372 -40.15 -96.19 38.27
CA LYS A 372 -41.41 -96.65 38.87
C LYS A 372 -41.44 -98.16 39.08
N TYR A 373 -42.26 -98.60 40.03
CA TYR A 373 -42.55 -100.01 40.25
C TYR A 373 -43.63 -100.47 39.26
N VAL A 374 -43.40 -101.61 38.60
CA VAL A 374 -44.35 -102.24 37.68
C VAL A 374 -44.63 -103.67 38.11
N LYS A 375 -45.88 -104.11 38.00
CA LYS A 375 -46.30 -105.47 38.35
C LYS A 375 -46.31 -106.33 37.10
N LEU A 376 -45.37 -107.27 37.01
CA LEU A 376 -45.34 -108.25 35.93
C LEU A 376 -46.11 -109.51 36.33
N LYS A 377 -46.94 -110.00 35.43
CA LYS A 377 -47.73 -111.23 35.58
C LYS A 377 -47.16 -112.29 34.63
N THR A 378 -47.21 -113.55 35.01
CA THR A 378 -46.68 -114.66 34.21
C THR A 378 -47.75 -115.73 33.98
N ARG A 379 -47.75 -116.32 32.80
CA ARG A 379 -48.57 -117.49 32.46
C ARG A 379 -47.67 -118.62 32.02
N TRP A 380 -47.68 -119.71 32.79
CA TRP A 380 -47.08 -120.97 32.40
C TRP A 380 -48.14 -121.82 31.71
N TYR A 381 -47.85 -122.24 30.49
CA TYR A 381 -48.71 -123.10 29.71
C TYR A 381 -48.11 -124.50 29.66
N ASP A 382 -48.95 -125.49 29.96
CA ASP A 382 -48.68 -126.89 29.71
C ASP A 382 -48.57 -127.19 28.21
N PRO A 383 -48.01 -128.36 27.82
CA PRO A 383 -47.92 -128.74 26.41
C PRO A 383 -49.28 -128.90 25.74
N ASP A 384 -50.35 -129.11 26.51
CA ASP A 384 -51.75 -129.13 26.04
C ASP A 384 -52.36 -127.72 25.90
N GLY A 385 -51.60 -126.66 26.19
CA GLY A 385 -52.02 -125.27 26.07
C GLY A 385 -52.85 -124.75 27.24
N LYS A 386 -53.03 -125.52 28.33
CA LYS A 386 -53.72 -125.02 29.54
C LYS A 386 -52.77 -124.23 30.42
N ILE A 387 -53.29 -123.17 31.07
CA ILE A 387 -52.49 -122.36 32.00
C ILE A 387 -52.38 -123.11 33.34
N ARG A 388 -51.14 -123.30 33.81
CA ARG A 388 -50.86 -123.81 35.15
C ARG A 388 -51.24 -122.78 36.20
N ARG A 389 -52.14 -123.18 37.11
CA ARG A 389 -52.60 -122.34 38.22
C ARG A 389 -52.70 -123.16 39.50
N GLY A 390 -52.48 -122.49 40.61
CA GLY A 390 -52.64 -123.00 41.96
C GLY A 390 -53.64 -122.15 42.72
N LYS A 391 -53.93 -122.54 43.97
CA LYS A 391 -54.93 -121.85 44.80
C LYS A 391 -54.64 -120.35 44.98
N ASN A 392 -53.37 -119.97 45.01
CA ASN A 392 -52.92 -118.59 45.23
C ASN A 392 -52.53 -117.86 43.92
N SER A 393 -52.82 -118.44 42.75
CA SER A 393 -52.51 -117.82 41.46
C SER A 393 -53.45 -116.64 41.17
N PRO A 394 -52.95 -115.48 40.72
CA PRO A 394 -53.81 -114.36 40.30
C PRO A 394 -54.83 -114.77 39.24
N LYS A 395 -55.96 -114.06 39.14
CA LYS A 395 -57.03 -114.38 38.18
C LYS A 395 -56.49 -114.38 36.75
N GLY A 396 -56.56 -115.52 36.06
CA GLY A 396 -56.08 -115.66 34.68
C GLY A 396 -54.57 -115.73 34.50
N PHE A 397 -53.77 -115.73 35.58
CA PHE A 397 -52.31 -115.84 35.52
C PHE A 397 -51.81 -116.95 36.43
N SER A 398 -50.56 -117.36 36.24
CA SER A 398 -49.89 -118.33 37.10
C SER A 398 -49.30 -117.63 38.32
N GLN A 399 -48.49 -116.59 38.12
CA GLN A 399 -47.80 -115.84 39.19
C GLN A 399 -47.70 -114.35 38.84
N GLU A 400 -47.46 -113.51 39.83
CA GLU A 400 -47.12 -112.09 39.64
C GLU A 400 -45.94 -111.66 40.52
N LYS A 401 -45.17 -110.67 40.06
CA LYS A 401 -44.05 -110.06 40.79
C LYS A 401 -43.95 -108.58 40.45
N THR A 402 -43.88 -107.74 41.47
CA THR A 402 -43.58 -106.32 41.31
C THR A 402 -42.07 -106.11 41.21
N ILE A 403 -41.63 -105.32 40.24
CA ILE A 403 -40.23 -104.98 40.00
C ILE A 403 -40.07 -103.46 39.85
N PHE A 404 -38.90 -102.91 40.19
CA PHE A 404 -38.58 -101.52 39.89
C PHE A 404 -37.93 -101.44 38.50
N VAL A 405 -38.40 -100.53 37.65
CA VAL A 405 -37.88 -100.36 36.29
C VAL A 405 -36.70 -99.39 36.30
N HIS A 406 -35.50 -99.93 36.13
CA HIS A 406 -34.30 -99.13 35.90
C HIS A 406 -34.19 -98.75 34.42
N GLU A 407 -33.61 -97.59 34.16
CA GLU A 407 -33.28 -97.15 32.81
C GLU A 407 -32.25 -98.07 32.15
N GLY A 408 -32.32 -98.18 30.82
CA GLY A 408 -31.37 -98.98 30.06
C GLY A 408 -31.60 -100.49 30.18
N TYR A 409 -30.57 -101.27 29.89
CA TYR A 409 -30.64 -102.73 29.83
C TYR A 409 -30.42 -103.37 31.19
N ASN A 410 -31.39 -104.17 31.63
CA ASN A 410 -31.45 -104.75 32.97
C ASN A 410 -31.81 -106.23 32.90
N THR A 411 -31.43 -107.00 33.92
CA THR A 411 -31.77 -108.43 34.05
C THR A 411 -32.38 -108.72 35.42
N ILE A 412 -33.48 -109.47 35.46
CA ILE A 412 -34.16 -109.84 36.71
C ILE A 412 -34.75 -111.25 36.65
N THR A 413 -34.78 -111.93 37.80
CA THR A 413 -35.46 -113.22 37.97
C THR A 413 -36.89 -113.02 38.45
N LEU A 414 -37.83 -113.74 37.85
CA LEU A 414 -39.24 -113.80 38.25
C LEU A 414 -39.47 -114.98 39.19
N LEU A 415 -40.70 -115.14 39.70
CA LEU A 415 -41.04 -116.28 40.54
C LEU A 415 -41.04 -117.57 39.71
N GLY A 416 -40.55 -118.67 40.29
CA GLY A 416 -40.54 -119.98 39.65
C GLY A 416 -41.76 -120.83 40.01
N TRP A 417 -42.13 -121.76 39.13
CA TRP A 417 -43.26 -122.67 39.34
C TRP A 417 -42.78 -124.11 39.46
N GLY A 418 -43.25 -124.85 40.44
CA GLY A 418 -42.85 -126.24 40.65
C GLY A 418 -43.15 -126.78 42.03
N ASN A 419 -42.43 -127.85 42.41
CA ASN A 419 -42.43 -128.39 43.75
C ASN A 419 -41.02 -128.87 44.16
N LYS A 420 -40.87 -129.33 45.41
CA LYS A 420 -39.58 -129.80 45.99
C LYS A 420 -39.04 -131.07 45.34
N ASN A 421 -39.90 -131.86 44.72
CA ASN A 421 -39.55 -133.21 44.28
C ASN A 421 -39.08 -133.13 42.84
N LYS A 422 -37.95 -133.80 42.54
CA LYS A 422 -37.45 -133.91 41.18
C LYS A 422 -38.45 -134.67 40.30
N GLY A 423 -38.54 -134.30 39.03
CA GLY A 423 -39.51 -134.90 38.11
C GLY A 423 -40.82 -134.12 37.97
N HIS A 424 -40.93 -132.91 38.52
CA HIS A 424 -42.21 -132.19 38.58
C HIS A 424 -42.78 -131.82 37.20
N TRP A 425 -41.91 -131.47 36.26
CA TRP A 425 -42.29 -131.11 34.90
C TRP A 425 -42.08 -132.32 33.99
N GLY A 426 -43.18 -132.79 33.38
CA GLY A 426 -43.14 -133.85 32.38
C GLY A 426 -42.40 -133.42 31.12
N LYS A 427 -42.05 -134.39 30.29
CA LYS A 427 -41.45 -134.11 28.97
C LYS A 427 -42.48 -133.41 28.08
N GLY A 428 -42.06 -132.37 27.38
CA GLY A 428 -42.92 -131.64 26.46
C GLY A 428 -42.50 -130.21 26.16
N ASN A 429 -43.23 -129.57 25.25
CA ASN A 429 -43.03 -128.17 24.88
C ASN A 429 -43.96 -127.27 25.69
N TYR A 430 -43.38 -126.45 26.54
CA TYR A 430 -44.09 -125.51 27.39
C TYR A 430 -43.97 -124.11 26.83
N ARG A 431 -44.87 -123.22 27.24
CA ARG A 431 -44.80 -121.80 26.90
C ARG A 431 -44.92 -120.95 28.15
N LEU A 432 -44.03 -119.97 28.28
CA LEU A 432 -44.10 -118.94 29.29
C LEU A 432 -44.42 -117.62 28.63
N GLU A 433 -45.39 -116.90 29.17
CA GLU A 433 -45.68 -115.52 28.78
C GLU A 433 -45.50 -114.58 29.96
N ILE A 434 -45.02 -113.38 29.68
CA ILE A 434 -44.82 -112.30 30.65
C ILE A 434 -45.67 -111.12 30.20
N TRP A 435 -46.50 -110.65 31.11
CA TRP A 435 -47.55 -109.67 30.87
C TRP A 435 -47.37 -108.46 31.80
N TYR A 436 -47.75 -107.30 31.30
CA TYR A 436 -47.96 -106.08 32.08
C TYR A 436 -49.37 -105.58 31.80
N GLU A 437 -50.14 -105.36 32.85
CA GLU A 437 -51.60 -105.23 32.77
C GLU A 437 -52.25 -106.34 31.94
N ASP A 438 -52.84 -105.98 30.79
CA ASP A 438 -53.49 -106.87 29.84
C ASP A 438 -52.71 -107.02 28.52
N ILE A 439 -51.43 -106.61 28.50
CA ILE A 439 -50.56 -106.69 27.33
C ILE A 439 -49.47 -107.76 27.54
N CYS A 440 -49.37 -108.69 26.59
CA CYS A 440 -48.28 -109.66 26.57
C CYS A 440 -47.01 -108.95 26.11
N LEU A 441 -46.06 -108.77 27.02
CA LEU A 441 -44.79 -108.12 26.69
C LEU A 441 -43.87 -109.04 25.91
N LYS A 442 -43.86 -110.33 26.27
CA LYS A 442 -43.10 -111.36 25.54
C LYS A 442 -43.55 -112.76 25.92
N ALA A 443 -43.51 -113.65 24.93
CA ALA A 443 -43.68 -115.08 25.11
C ALA A 443 -42.39 -115.83 24.75
N LYS A 444 -42.16 -116.96 25.41
CA LYS A 444 -41.11 -117.92 25.07
C LYS A 444 -41.63 -119.35 25.22
N SER A 445 -41.47 -120.13 24.16
CA SER A 445 -41.62 -121.58 24.23
C SER A 445 -40.29 -122.23 24.61
N PHE A 446 -40.34 -123.31 25.37
CA PHE A 446 -39.17 -124.07 25.81
C PHE A 446 -39.53 -125.55 25.99
N THR A 447 -38.54 -126.42 25.81
CA THR A 447 -38.73 -127.88 25.87
C THR A 447 -38.16 -128.43 27.15
N VAL A 448 -38.91 -129.33 27.79
CA VAL A 448 -38.42 -130.21 28.86
C VAL A 448 -38.23 -131.60 28.24
N TYR A 449 -37.01 -132.14 28.33
CA TYR A 449 -36.56 -133.36 27.63
C TYR A 449 -36.70 -134.66 28.44
#